data_AF-A0A9N9W2Y3-F1
#
_entry.id   AF-A0A9N9W2Y3-F1
#
_cell.length_a   1.000
_cell.length_b   1.000
_cell.length_c   1.000
_cell.angle_alpha   90.00
_cell.angle_beta   90.00
_cell.angle_gamma   90.00
#
_symmetry.space_group_name_H-M   'P 1'
#
loop_
_entity.id
_entity.type
_entity.pdbx_description
1 polymer ?
#
loop_
_entity_poly.entity_id
_entity_poly.type
_entity_poly.pdbx_seq_one_letter_code
_entity_poly.pdbx_strand_id
1 'polypeptide(L)'
;MKASLSVILLFTSGLLASPVPEAASSATSARSTLPSPLTLPTPAVLPAGPEETPVDPFITPKKCPKPNQVFVECGSACPARCWKPPPTVCTLQCVIGCQCAPGFFLNKAGSCVSALGCVWDIFNKKSS
;
A
#
# COMPACT_ATOMS: atom_id res chain seq x y z
N MET A 1 10.81 -12.84 -65.00
CA MET A 1 9.52 -13.53 -64.73
C MET A 1 9.52 -13.81 -63.22
N LYS A 2 8.70 -13.28 -62.31
CA LYS A 2 7.37 -12.65 -62.26
C LYS A 2 7.40 -11.62 -61.09
N ALA A 3 6.97 -10.37 -61.30
CA ALA A 3 5.69 -9.76 -60.86
C ALA A 3 5.57 -9.60 -59.32
N SER A 4 5.67 -8.38 -58.77
CA SER A 4 4.61 -7.34 -58.60
C SER A 4 3.87 -7.52 -57.25
N LEU A 5 4.06 -6.66 -56.23
CA LEU A 5 3.48 -5.32 -55.99
C LEU A 5 2.22 -5.39 -55.09
N SER A 6 2.21 -4.51 -54.07
CA SER A 6 1.05 -3.91 -53.39
C SER A 6 0.38 -4.59 -52.19
N VAL A 7 -0.05 -3.71 -51.27
CA VAL A 7 -1.03 -3.85 -50.17
C VAL A 7 -0.40 -4.34 -48.84
N ILE A 8 0.27 -3.51 -48.03
CA ILE A 8 -0.24 -2.38 -47.21
C ILE A 8 -1.74 -2.51 -46.81
N LEU A 9 -1.97 -2.59 -45.49
CA LEU A 9 -3.22 -2.36 -44.75
C LEU A 9 -4.25 -3.50 -44.70
N LEU A 10 -4.16 -4.31 -43.63
CA LEU A 10 -5.29 -4.64 -42.76
C LEU A 10 -4.72 -4.75 -41.33
N PHE A 11 -4.65 -3.67 -40.54
CA PHE A 11 -5.72 -3.31 -39.59
C PHE A 11 -6.58 -4.51 -39.18
N THR A 12 -6.10 -5.28 -38.20
CA THR A 12 -7.02 -5.98 -37.29
C THR A 12 -6.69 -5.55 -35.87
N SER A 13 -7.32 -4.42 -35.52
CA SER A 13 -7.66 -4.04 -34.17
C SER A 13 -8.19 -5.27 -33.43
N GLY A 14 -7.39 -5.80 -32.51
CA GLY A 14 -7.74 -6.93 -31.67
C GLY A 14 -7.50 -6.56 -30.21
N LEU A 15 -8.34 -5.67 -29.69
CA LEU A 15 -8.54 -5.46 -28.25
C LEU A 15 -8.85 -6.82 -27.61
N LEU A 16 -7.85 -7.49 -27.06
CA LEU A 16 -8.08 -8.54 -26.06
C LEU A 16 -8.15 -7.83 -24.72
N ALA A 17 -9.36 -7.34 -24.43
CA ALA A 17 -9.76 -6.84 -23.13
C ALA A 17 -9.55 -7.95 -22.09
N SER A 18 -8.66 -7.70 -21.12
CA SER A 18 -8.54 -8.51 -19.93
C SER A 18 -9.84 -8.46 -19.11
N PRO A 19 -10.45 -9.59 -18.72
CA PRO A 19 -11.48 -9.59 -17.69
C PRO A 19 -10.82 -9.29 -16.33
N VAL A 20 -11.14 -8.13 -15.76
CA VAL A 20 -10.92 -7.82 -14.35
C VAL A 20 -12.11 -8.41 -13.59
N PRO A 21 -11.94 -9.43 -12.72
CA PRO A 21 -13.03 -9.84 -11.83
C PRO A 21 -13.24 -8.78 -10.75
N GLU A 22 -14.37 -8.11 -10.86
CA GLU A 22 -14.93 -7.18 -9.88
C GLU A 22 -15.45 -7.94 -8.66
N ALA A 23 -15.11 -7.40 -7.49
CA ALA A 23 -15.71 -7.53 -6.17
C ALA A 23 -16.75 -8.65 -5.89
N ALA A 24 -16.44 -9.48 -4.90
CA ALA A 24 -17.45 -10.05 -4.00
C ALA A 24 -16.95 -9.98 -2.55
N SER A 25 -17.00 -8.78 -1.96
CA SER A 25 -17.01 -8.63 -0.50
C SER A 25 -18.42 -8.93 0.00
N SER A 26 -18.67 -10.19 0.38
CA SER A 26 -19.91 -10.57 1.04
C SER A 26 -19.80 -10.23 2.54
N ALA A 27 -20.33 -9.07 2.90
CA ALA A 27 -20.62 -8.71 4.28
C ALA A 27 -21.86 -9.50 4.76
N THR A 28 -21.66 -10.55 5.53
CA THR A 28 -22.74 -11.18 6.31
C THR A 28 -22.66 -10.65 7.74
N SER A 29 -23.42 -9.59 8.00
CA SER A 29 -23.65 -9.06 9.34
C SER A 29 -24.52 -10.04 10.12
N ALA A 30 -23.90 -10.97 10.84
CA ALA A 30 -24.57 -11.79 11.84
C ALA A 30 -24.56 -11.02 13.16
N ARG A 31 -25.65 -10.30 13.40
CA ARG A 31 -25.98 -9.65 14.67
C ARG A 31 -26.15 -10.73 15.75
N SER A 32 -25.06 -11.08 16.42
CA SER A 32 -25.09 -11.96 17.60
C SER A 32 -25.23 -11.11 18.85
N THR A 33 -26.48 -10.95 19.28
CA THR A 33 -26.81 -10.46 20.62
C THR A 33 -26.59 -11.62 21.58
N LEU A 34 -25.57 -11.53 22.45
CA LEU A 34 -25.45 -12.43 23.60
C LEU A 34 -25.33 -11.59 24.88
N PRO A 35 -26.01 -11.99 25.98
CA PRO A 35 -26.38 -11.10 27.06
C PRO A 35 -25.20 -10.81 28.00
N SER A 36 -25.26 -9.63 28.61
CA SER A 36 -24.31 -9.12 29.60
C SER A 36 -24.06 -10.13 30.74
N PRO A 37 -22.80 -10.49 31.03
CA PRO A 37 -22.45 -11.02 32.33
C PRO A 37 -22.25 -9.89 33.33
N LEU A 38 -22.81 -10.14 34.51
CA LEU A 38 -22.96 -9.27 35.66
C LEU A 38 -21.63 -8.71 36.18
N THR A 39 -21.64 -7.39 36.34
CA THR A 39 -20.90 -6.52 37.25
C THR A 39 -19.91 -7.20 38.21
N LEU A 40 -18.63 -7.15 37.87
CA LEU A 40 -17.55 -7.15 38.87
C LEU A 40 -17.22 -5.68 39.19
N PRO A 41 -17.04 -5.27 40.47
CA PRO A 41 -16.64 -3.90 40.78
C PRO A 41 -15.24 -3.65 40.24
N THR A 42 -15.15 -2.94 39.11
CA THR A 42 -13.89 -2.43 38.58
C THR A 42 -13.30 -1.47 39.61
N PRO A 43 -12.02 -1.61 40.01
CA PRO A 43 -11.33 -0.53 40.69
C PRO A 43 -11.42 0.72 39.81
N ALA A 44 -11.72 1.86 40.42
CA ALA A 44 -11.98 3.13 39.75
C ALA A 44 -10.99 3.34 38.59
N VAL A 45 -11.47 3.09 37.36
CA VAL A 45 -10.78 3.47 36.15
C VAL A 45 -10.82 4.98 36.17
N LEU A 46 -9.68 5.60 36.50
CA LEU A 46 -9.52 7.04 36.29
C LEU A 46 -9.90 7.32 34.83
N PRO A 47 -10.69 8.38 34.55
CA PRO A 47 -11.11 8.69 33.21
C PRO A 47 -9.86 8.82 32.33
N ALA A 48 -9.76 7.96 31.30
CA ALA A 48 -8.95 8.27 30.14
C ALA A 48 -9.41 9.66 29.71
N GLY A 49 -8.48 10.61 29.77
CA GLY A 49 -8.76 12.03 29.62
C GLY A 49 -9.52 12.34 28.34
N PRO A 50 -10.10 13.54 28.23
CA PRO A 50 -10.53 14.03 26.94
C PRO A 50 -9.42 13.81 25.90
N GLU A 51 -9.87 13.45 24.71
CA GLU A 51 -9.10 13.49 23.49
C GLU A 51 -8.61 14.93 23.28
N GLU A 52 -7.43 15.23 23.81
CA GLU A 52 -6.69 16.44 23.56
C GLU A 52 -5.24 16.05 23.32
N THR A 53 -4.94 15.61 22.09
CA THR A 53 -3.65 16.03 21.55
C THR A 53 -3.78 17.52 21.28
N PRO A 54 -3.05 18.39 21.99
CA PRO A 54 -2.97 19.79 21.62
C PRO A 54 -2.56 19.84 20.15
N VAL A 55 -3.38 20.48 19.31
CA VAL A 55 -2.98 20.84 17.95
C VAL A 55 -1.82 21.83 18.08
N ASP A 56 -0.62 21.26 18.13
CA ASP A 56 0.64 21.98 18.26
C ASP A 56 0.82 22.91 17.03
N PRO A 57 1.18 24.20 17.24
CA PRO A 57 1.13 25.25 16.21
C PRO A 57 2.13 25.09 15.05
N PHE A 58 2.84 23.98 14.94
CA PHE A 58 3.67 23.62 13.78
C PHE A 58 2.87 22.87 12.71
N ILE A 59 1.82 23.50 12.16
CA ILE A 59 1.16 23.02 10.92
C ILE A 59 2.12 23.22 9.74
N THR A 60 3.18 22.44 9.71
CA THR A 60 3.78 22.04 8.46
C THR A 60 2.88 20.95 7.89
N PRO A 61 2.43 21.05 6.63
CA PRO A 61 1.81 19.90 6.00
C PRO A 61 2.78 18.74 6.17
N LYS A 62 2.33 17.66 6.81
CA LYS A 62 3.11 16.44 7.07
C LYS A 62 3.52 15.86 5.72
N LYS A 63 4.57 16.42 5.13
CA LYS A 63 5.00 16.17 3.77
C LYS A 63 6.31 15.42 3.81
N CYS A 64 6.37 14.36 3.02
CA CYS A 64 7.58 13.55 2.95
C CYS A 64 8.66 14.27 2.12
N PRO A 65 9.93 14.19 2.56
CA PRO A 65 11.02 14.87 1.88
C PRO A 65 11.38 14.21 0.54
N LYS A 66 11.04 12.92 0.37
CA LYS A 66 11.36 12.12 -0.81
C LYS A 66 10.12 11.96 -1.70
N PRO A 67 10.30 11.85 -3.03
CA PRO A 67 9.20 11.53 -3.93
C PRO A 67 8.63 10.13 -3.65
N ASN A 68 7.40 9.90 -4.10
CA ASN A 68 6.69 8.62 -3.99
C ASN A 68 6.53 8.11 -2.56
N GLN A 69 6.49 9.04 -1.60
CA GLN A 69 6.22 8.77 -0.20
C GLN A 69 5.00 9.55 0.27
N VAL A 70 4.27 8.94 1.18
CA VAL A 70 3.11 9.54 1.85
C VAL A 70 3.33 9.47 3.35
N PHE A 71 2.97 10.56 4.04
CA PHE A 71 2.97 10.55 5.49
C PHE A 71 1.73 9.80 5.96
N VAL A 72 1.92 8.82 6.83
CA VAL A 72 0.85 8.02 7.41
C VAL A 72 0.95 8.04 8.92
N GLU A 73 -0.20 8.19 9.59
CA GLU A 73 -0.30 8.18 11.06
C GLU A 73 -0.33 6.76 11.62
N CYS A 74 -0.75 5.77 10.82
CA CYS A 74 -0.55 4.36 11.12
C CYS A 74 -0.19 3.63 9.84
N GLY A 75 1.11 3.50 9.57
CA GLY A 75 1.59 2.66 8.48
C GLY A 75 2.13 1.32 8.96
N SER A 76 2.48 0.45 8.01
CA SER A 76 2.96 -0.89 8.29
C SER A 76 4.39 -0.88 8.84
N ALA A 77 4.69 -1.78 9.78
CA ALA A 77 6.05 -2.10 10.19
C ALA A 77 6.85 -2.88 9.12
N CYS A 78 6.15 -3.38 8.10
CA CYS A 78 6.71 -4.19 7.02
C CYS A 78 6.60 -3.46 5.68
N PRO A 79 7.54 -2.56 5.35
CA PRO A 79 7.53 -1.88 4.06
C PRO A 79 7.79 -2.87 2.91
N ALA A 80 7.09 -2.67 1.79
CA ALA A 80 7.34 -3.41 0.56
C ALA A 80 8.75 -3.06 0.02
N ARG A 81 9.54 -4.08 -0.33
CA ARG A 81 10.93 -3.94 -0.75
C ARG A 81 11.16 -4.58 -2.11
N CYS A 82 12.06 -4.02 -2.92
CA CYS A 82 12.34 -4.58 -4.25
C CYS A 82 12.96 -5.99 -4.22
N TRP A 83 13.75 -6.31 -3.20
CA TRP A 83 14.58 -7.52 -3.16
C TRP A 83 14.03 -8.63 -2.26
N LYS A 84 12.81 -8.48 -1.74
CA LYS A 84 12.15 -9.50 -0.92
C LYS A 84 10.66 -9.54 -1.24
N PRO A 85 10.04 -10.73 -1.25
CA PRO A 85 8.59 -10.80 -1.29
C PRO A 85 8.01 -10.10 -0.05
N PRO A 86 6.78 -9.57 -0.15
CA PRO A 86 6.08 -9.03 1.01
C PRO A 86 5.97 -10.14 2.09
N PRO A 87 6.18 -9.80 3.37
CA PRO A 87 6.13 -10.79 4.43
C PRO A 87 4.70 -11.30 4.63
N THR A 88 4.56 -12.60 4.87
CA THR A 88 3.27 -13.25 5.17
C THR A 88 2.78 -12.94 6.59
N VAL A 89 3.72 -12.69 7.50
CA VAL A 89 3.46 -12.31 8.90
C VAL A 89 4.07 -10.94 9.13
N CYS A 90 3.24 -9.98 9.57
CA CYS A 90 3.69 -8.67 10.01
C CYS A 90 3.05 -8.33 11.35
N THR A 91 3.77 -7.62 12.21
CA THR A 91 3.23 -7.08 13.46
C THR A 91 2.17 -6.04 13.18
N LEU A 92 1.09 -6.00 13.97
CA LEU A 92 0.04 -4.98 13.89
C LEU A 92 0.42 -3.63 14.52
N GLN A 93 1.73 -3.38 14.65
CA GLN A 93 2.24 -2.13 15.21
C GLN A 93 2.14 -1.01 14.16
N CYS A 94 1.51 0.10 14.55
CA CYS A 94 1.49 1.32 13.76
C CYS A 94 2.87 1.99 13.75
N VAL A 95 3.39 2.24 12.55
CA VAL A 95 4.59 3.04 12.34
C VAL A 95 4.18 4.38 11.74
N ILE A 96 4.20 5.43 12.57
CA ILE A 96 3.96 6.82 12.16
C ILE A 96 5.15 7.30 11.33
N GLY A 97 4.90 7.91 10.18
CA GLY A 97 5.94 8.56 9.39
C GLY A 97 5.74 8.42 7.88
N CYS A 98 6.81 8.70 7.14
CA CYS A 98 6.82 8.59 5.68
C CYS A 98 7.03 7.16 5.23
N GLN A 99 6.09 6.64 4.45
CA GLN A 99 6.16 5.32 3.84
C GLN A 99 5.99 5.42 2.34
N CYS A 100 6.45 4.41 1.60
CA CYS A 100 6.25 4.38 0.15
C CYS A 100 4.75 4.41 -0.16
N ALA A 101 4.38 5.24 -1.13
CA ALA A 101 3.01 5.28 -1.62
C ALA A 101 2.57 3.91 -2.16
N PRO A 102 1.27 3.59 -2.17
CA PRO A 102 0.77 2.35 -2.76
C PRO A 102 1.30 2.13 -4.18
N GLY A 103 1.78 0.93 -4.47
CA GLY A 103 2.42 0.59 -5.76
C GLY A 103 3.90 0.95 -5.88
N PHE A 104 4.49 1.59 -4.87
CA PHE A 104 5.92 1.86 -4.77
C PHE A 104 6.60 0.97 -3.74
N PHE A 105 7.87 0.69 -4.00
CA PHE A 105 8.68 -0.24 -3.23
C PHE A 105 9.97 0.44 -2.79
N LEU A 106 10.38 0.14 -1.57
CA LEU A 106 11.63 0.64 -1.04
C LEU A 106 12.80 -0.10 -1.72
N ASN A 107 13.68 0.65 -2.36
CA ASN A 107 14.92 0.13 -2.94
C ASN A 107 16.08 0.18 -1.93
N LYS A 108 17.23 -0.39 -2.30
CA LYS A 108 18.40 -0.46 -1.40
C LYS A 108 19.04 0.90 -1.11
N ALA A 109 18.71 1.93 -1.90
CA ALA A 109 19.13 3.31 -1.67
C ALA A 109 18.18 4.07 -0.71
N GLY A 110 17.11 3.41 -0.23
CA GLY A 110 16.13 4.05 0.65
C GLY A 110 15.19 5.01 -0.08
N SER A 111 15.00 4.81 -1.38
CA SER A 111 14.06 5.54 -2.24
C SER A 111 12.88 4.67 -2.62
N CYS A 112 11.71 5.29 -2.81
CA CYS A 112 10.50 4.60 -3.24
C CYS A 112 10.40 4.64 -4.77
N VAL A 113 10.50 3.47 -5.39
CA VAL A 113 10.51 3.29 -6.85
C VAL A 113 9.32 2.44 -7.27
N SER A 114 8.89 2.59 -8.53
CA SER A 114 7.84 1.75 -9.10
C SER A 114 8.33 0.30 -9.26
N ALA A 115 7.41 -0.62 -9.57
CA ALA A 115 7.78 -2.01 -9.87
C ALA A 115 8.84 -2.12 -10.99
N LEU A 116 8.72 -1.32 -12.05
CA LEU A 116 9.74 -1.25 -13.11
C LEU A 116 11.08 -0.68 -12.59
N GLY A 117 11.02 0.29 -11.68
CA GLY A 117 12.21 0.81 -11.00
C GLY A 117 12.91 -0.28 -10.17
N CYS A 118 12.17 -1.15 -9.48
CA CYS A 118 12.76 -2.30 -8.80
C CYS A 118 13.44 -3.26 -9.77
N VAL A 119 12.80 -3.56 -10.91
CA VAL A 119 13.37 -4.42 -11.95
C VAL A 119 14.68 -3.82 -12.46
N TRP A 120 14.68 -2.52 -12.75
CA TRP A 120 15.89 -1.79 -13.16
C TRP A 120 17.00 -1.81 -12.10
N ASP A 121 16.64 -1.55 -10.84
CA ASP A 121 17.58 -1.57 -9.70
C ASP A 121 18.23 -2.95 -9.53
N ILE A 122 17.47 -4.03 -9.72
CA ILE A 122 17.98 -5.41 -9.64
C ILE A 122 18.91 -5.72 -10.81
N PHE A 123 18.56 -5.29 -12.03
CA PHE A 123 19.41 -5.51 -13.21
C PHE A 123 20.74 -4.76 -13.12
N ASN A 124 20.73 -3.49 -12.72
CA ASN A 124 21.95 -2.66 -12.69
C ASN A 124 22.85 -2.96 -11.49
N LYS A 125 22.32 -3.49 -10.38
CA LYS A 125 23.14 -3.89 -9.22
C LYS A 125 23.99 -5.15 -9.43
N LYS A 126 23.84 -5.88 -10.54
CA LYS A 126 24.76 -7.00 -10.88
C LYS A 126 26.13 -6.53 -11.38
N SER A 127 26.36 -5.22 -11.50
CA SER A 127 27.57 -4.65 -12.11
C SER A 127 28.56 -4.01 -11.12
N SER A 128 28.40 -4.22 -9.81
CA SER A 128 29.28 -3.62 -8.78
C SER A 128 29.77 -4.61 -7.76
#